data_AF-E5Y6X1-F1
#
_entry.id   AF-E5Y6X1-F1
#
_cell.length_a   1.000
_cell.length_b   1.000
_cell.length_c   1.000
_cell.angle_alpha   90.00
_cell.angle_beta   90.00
_cell.angle_gamma   90.00
#
_symmetry.space_group_name_H-M   'P 1'
#
loop_
_entity.id
_entity.type
_entity.pdbx_description
1 polymer ?
#
loop_
_entity_poly.entity_id
_entity_poly.type
_entity_poly.pdbx_seq_one_letter_code
_entity_poly.pdbx_strand_id
1 'polypeptide(L)'
;MSQKVKTWESHVPGCFGGSDHIFAGHPAEEKRAKELRKVCSEQRIPMDDVAKAIEHFLKSKKVGDALIQEQVERARKFLKLS
;
A
#
# COMPACT_ATOMS: atom_id res chain seq x y z
N MET A 1 -20.93 -2.99 20.75
CA MET A 1 -20.22 -3.78 19.72
C MET A 1 -19.34 -2.82 18.93
N SER A 2 -18.06 -2.70 19.29
CA SER A 2 -17.15 -1.79 18.58
C SER A 2 -16.88 -2.35 17.19
N GLN A 3 -17.51 -1.76 16.18
CA GLN A 3 -17.10 -1.99 14.79
C GLN A 3 -15.64 -1.56 14.70
N LYS A 4 -14.72 -2.54 14.73
CA LYS A 4 -13.32 -2.34 14.35
C LYS A 4 -13.37 -1.85 12.91
N VAL A 5 -13.29 -0.53 12.72
CA VAL A 5 -12.95 0.07 11.44
C VAL A 5 -11.67 -0.63 11.04
N LYS A 6 -11.73 -1.57 10.08
CA LYS A 6 -10.51 -2.18 9.54
C LYS A 6 -9.82 -1.04 8.82
N THR A 7 -8.80 -0.48 9.46
CA THR A 7 -8.03 0.63 8.90
C THR A 7 -7.49 0.19 7.55
N TRP A 8 -7.55 1.08 6.55
CA TRP A 8 -7.06 0.82 5.19
C TRP A 8 -5.58 0.37 5.21
N GLU A 9 -4.82 0.76 6.24
CA GLU A 9 -3.44 0.33 6.50
C GLU A 9 -3.29 -1.20 6.56
N SER A 10 -4.29 -1.92 7.05
CA SER A 10 -4.26 -3.40 7.12
C SER A 10 -4.24 -4.07 5.74
N HIS A 11 -4.60 -3.35 4.68
CA HIS A 11 -4.52 -3.83 3.30
C HIS A 11 -3.12 -3.65 2.69
N VAL A 12 -2.28 -2.76 3.24
CA VAL A 12 -0.96 -2.40 2.70
C VAL A 12 -0.05 -3.62 2.55
N PRO A 13 0.17 -4.48 3.58
CA PRO A 13 1.05 -5.64 3.45
C PRO A 13 0.61 -6.61 2.35
N GLY A 14 -0.70 -6.71 2.10
CA GLY A 14 -1.27 -7.61 1.10
C GLY A 14 -0.99 -7.18 -0.34
N CYS A 15 -0.54 -5.94 -0.56
CA CYS A 15 -0.23 -5.39 -1.87
C CYS A 15 1.21 -5.70 -2.33
N PHE A 16 2.00 -6.39 -1.51
CA PHE A 16 3.41 -6.69 -1.79
C PHE A 16 3.67 -8.19 -1.88
N GLY A 17 4.60 -8.54 -2.77
CA GLY A 17 5.21 -9.87 -2.79
C GLY A 17 5.96 -10.17 -1.49
N GLY A 18 5.78 -11.38 -0.97
CA GLY A 18 6.38 -11.80 0.31
C GLY A 18 7.91 -11.81 0.31
N SER A 19 8.53 -12.05 -0.85
CA SER A 19 9.99 -12.14 -1.02
C SER A 19 10.58 -10.88 -1.66
N ASP A 20 9.95 -10.36 -2.71
CA ASP A 20 10.54 -9.31 -3.55
C ASP A 20 10.13 -7.89 -3.12
N HIS A 21 9.11 -7.79 -2.26
CA HIS A 21 8.57 -6.52 -1.76
C HIS A 21 8.16 -5.54 -2.86
N ILE A 22 7.81 -6.05 -4.04
CA ILE A 22 7.32 -5.25 -5.16
C ILE A 22 5.83 -4.94 -4.96
N PHE A 23 5.45 -3.68 -5.11
CA PHE A 23 4.05 -3.27 -5.01
C PHE A 23 3.27 -3.70 -6.25
N ALA A 24 2.18 -4.46 -6.07
CA ALA A 24 1.37 -5.00 -7.15
C ALA A 24 2.25 -5.67 -8.24
N GLY A 25 3.18 -6.53 -7.80
CA GLY A 25 4.10 -7.25 -8.68
C GLY A 25 3.44 -8.45 -9.35
N HIS A 26 2.46 -9.05 -8.67
CA HIS A 26 1.74 -10.24 -9.10
C HIS A 26 0.22 -10.01 -9.20
N PRO A 27 -0.52 -10.83 -9.99
CA PRO A 27 -1.96 -10.65 -10.18
C PRO A 27 -2.79 -10.61 -8.87
N ALA A 28 -2.39 -11.39 -7.86
CA ALA A 28 -3.07 -11.40 -6.56
C ALA A 28 -2.85 -10.11 -5.77
N GLU A 29 -1.63 -9.56 -5.81
CA GLU A 29 -1.29 -8.28 -5.17
C GLU A 29 -1.95 -7.12 -5.91
N GLU A 30 -1.99 -7.17 -7.24
CA GLU A 30 -2.68 -6.16 -8.06
C GLU A 30 -4.17 -6.10 -7.68
N LYS A 31 -4.83 -7.25 -7.53
CA LYS A 31 -6.22 -7.30 -7.07
C LYS A 31 -6.39 -6.62 -5.71
N ARG A 32 -5.48 -6.90 -4.76
CA ARG A 32 -5.50 -6.28 -3.43
C ARG A 32 -5.17 -4.79 -3.48
N ALA A 33 -4.28 -4.35 -4.36
CA ALA A 33 -3.97 -2.93 -4.58
C ALA A 33 -5.17 -2.17 -5.16
N LYS A 34 -5.98 -2.81 -6.02
CA LYS A 34 -7.26 -2.24 -6.50
C LYS A 34 -8.28 -2.12 -5.37
N GLU A 35 -8.35 -3.10 -4.48
CA GLU A 35 -9.20 -3.03 -3.28
C GLU A 35 -8.72 -1.91 -2.34
N LEU A 36 -7.42 -1.81 -2.07
CA LEU A 36 -6.82 -0.72 -1.30
C LEU A 36 -7.18 0.64 -1.91
N ARG A 37 -7.04 0.80 -3.24
CA ARG A 37 -7.44 2.02 -3.96
C ARG A 37 -8.89 2.38 -3.70
N LYS A 38 -9.80 1.40 -3.81
CA LYS A 38 -11.24 1.62 -3.58
C LYS A 38 -11.49 2.11 -2.15
N VAL A 39 -10.93 1.42 -1.17
CA VAL A 39 -11.09 1.77 0.25
C VAL A 39 -10.54 3.17 0.55
N CYS A 40 -9.33 3.49 0.06
CA CYS A 40 -8.74 4.81 0.25
C CYS A 40 -9.57 5.91 -0.43
N SER A 41 -10.11 5.65 -1.63
CA SER A 41 -10.98 6.60 -2.32
C SER A 41 -12.31 6.83 -1.57
N GLU A 42 -12.94 5.78 -1.06
CA GLU A 42 -14.20 5.87 -0.30
C GLU A 42 -14.01 6.63 1.02
N GLN A 43 -12.87 6.42 1.68
CA GLN A 43 -12.51 7.07 2.94
C GLN A 43 -11.82 8.42 2.76
N ARG A 44 -11.59 8.86 1.51
CA ARG A 44 -10.84 10.09 1.16
C ARG A 44 -9.47 10.17 1.83
N ILE A 45 -8.77 9.03 1.85
CA ILE A 45 -7.40 8.96 2.36
C ILE A 45 -6.47 9.59 1.33
N PRO A 46 -5.66 10.60 1.71
CA PRO A 46 -4.73 11.22 0.79
C PRO A 46 -3.60 10.25 0.43
N MET A 47 -3.08 10.38 -0.79
CA MET A 47 -1.98 9.52 -1.27
C MET A 47 -0.74 9.58 -0.37
N ASP A 48 -0.49 10.72 0.28
CA ASP A 48 0.67 10.90 1.16
C ASP A 48 0.58 10.06 2.44
N ASP A 49 -0.61 9.84 2.98
CA ASP A 49 -0.77 8.95 4.13
C ASP A 49 -0.58 7.49 3.71
N VAL A 50 -1.08 7.11 2.53
CA VAL A 50 -0.82 5.78 1.96
C VAL A 50 0.68 5.57 1.72
N ALA A 51 1.38 6.57 1.19
CA ALA A 51 2.82 6.52 0.99
C ALA A 51 3.59 6.34 2.30
N LYS A 52 3.22 7.06 3.37
CA LYS A 52 3.83 6.89 4.71
C LYS A 52 3.61 5.47 5.26
N ALA A 53 2.42 4.91 5.09
CA ALA A 53 2.14 3.54 5.54
C ALA A 53 2.96 2.50 4.76
N ILE A 54 3.10 2.67 3.45
CA ILE A 54 3.97 1.84 2.60
C ILE A 54 5.43 1.95 3.05
N GLU A 55 5.93 3.18 3.23
CA GLU A 55 7.31 3.42 3.67
C GLU A 55 7.56 2.76 5.03
N HIS A 56 6.65 2.94 6.00
CA HIS A 56 6.76 2.34 7.32
C HIS A 56 6.75 0.81 7.26
N PHE A 57 5.87 0.22 6.45
CA PHE A 57 5.83 -1.22 6.23
C PHE A 57 7.15 -1.75 5.66
N LEU A 58 7.68 -1.14 4.61
CA LEU A 58 8.91 -1.59 3.98
C LEU A 58 10.15 -1.36 4.86
N LYS A 59 10.21 -0.26 5.63
CA LYS A 59 11.23 -0.04 6.67
C LYS A 59 11.19 -1.14 7.74
N SER A 60 9.99 -1.57 8.17
CA SER A 60 9.84 -2.69 9.11
C SER A 60 10.37 -4.03 8.57
N LYS A 61 10.40 -4.17 7.23
CA LYS A 61 10.98 -5.32 6.51
C LYS A 61 12.48 -5.17 6.24
N LYS A 62 13.11 -4.10 6.72
CA LYS A 62 14.52 -3.76 6.48
C LYS A 62 14.87 -3.61 4.99
N VAL A 63 13.89 -3.17 4.19
CA VAL A 63 14.11 -2.83 2.78
C VAL A 63 14.95 -1.55 2.71
N GLY A 64 15.89 -1.48 1.77
CA GLY A 64 16.74 -0.29 1.59
C GLY A 64 15.96 0.89 1.02
N ASP A 65 16.28 2.11 1.46
CA ASP A 65 15.52 3.33 1.15
C ASP A 65 15.30 3.58 -0.35
N ALA A 66 16.27 3.23 -1.21
CA ALA A 66 16.13 3.36 -2.65
C ALA A 66 14.97 2.53 -3.22
N LEU A 67 14.87 1.27 -2.78
CA LEU A 67 13.77 0.39 -3.20
C LEU A 67 12.43 0.85 -2.61
N ILE A 68 12.44 1.38 -1.38
CA ILE A 68 11.25 1.94 -0.76
C ILE A 68 10.68 3.10 -1.59
N GLN A 69 11.52 4.05 -1.98
CA GLN A 69 11.10 5.18 -2.81
C GLN A 69 10.53 4.71 -4.14
N GLU A 70 11.18 3.74 -4.81
CA GLU A 70 10.67 3.14 -6.05
C GLU A 70 9.28 2.53 -5.86
N GLN A 71 9.06 1.78 -4.77
CA GLN A 71 7.75 1.17 -4.51
C GLN A 71 6.68 2.18 -4.10
N VAL A 72 7.05 3.24 -3.39
CA VAL A 72 6.14 4.36 -3.09
C VAL A 72 5.71 5.06 -4.38
N GLU A 73 6.65 5.36 -5.29
CA GLU A 73 6.34 5.93 -6.60
C GLU A 73 5.46 5.02 -7.45
N ARG A 74 5.76 3.71 -7.46
CA ARG A 74 4.94 2.70 -8.13
C ARG A 74 3.52 2.69 -7.58
N ALA A 75 3.36 2.73 -6.25
CA ALA A 75 2.05 2.81 -5.61
C ALA A 75 1.32 4.11 -5.97
N ARG A 76 2.01 5.26 -6.00
CA ARG A 76 1.41 6.55 -6.42
C ARG A 76 0.84 6.46 -7.84
N LYS A 77 1.62 5.93 -8.78
CA LYS A 77 1.21 5.73 -10.18
C LYS A 77 0.04 4.76 -10.33
N PHE A 78 0.00 3.73 -9.48
CA PHE A 78 -1.04 2.70 -9.52
C PHE A 78 -2.36 3.17 -8.90
N LEU A 79 -2.30 3.75 -7.69
CA LEU A 79 -3.48 4.12 -6.91
C LEU A 79 -4.15 5.39 -7.47
N LYS A 80 -3.37 6.33 -8.02
CA LYS A 80 -3.86 7.60 -8.59
C LYS A 80 -4.89 8.30 -7.69
N LEU A 81 -4.61 8.32 -6.39
CA LEU A 81 -5.42 9.03 -5.40
C LEU A 81 -5.13 10.53 -5.51
N SER A 82 -6.19 11.34 -5.39
CA SER A 82 -6.12 12.81 -5.44
C SER A 82 -5.71 13.41 -4.11
#